data_AF-A0A967FB79-F1
#
_entry.id   AF-A0A967FB79-F1
#
_cell.length_a   1.000
_cell.length_b   1.000
_cell.length_c   1.000
_cell.angle_alpha   90.00
_cell.angle_beta   90.00
_cell.angle_gamma   90.00
#
_symmetry.space_group_name_H-M   'P 1'
#
loop_
_entity.id
_entity.type
_entity.pdbx_description
1 polymer ?
#
loop_
_entity_poly.entity_id
_entity_poly.type
_entity_poly.pdbx_seq_one_letter_code
_entity_poly.pdbx_strand_id
1 'polypeptide(L)'
;MVAVMSLLVVFALSLLVVRVGSIAFQMTGLSEEVANFQSLSAFSGAGFTTSEAETVLTNPARRRVAALLIRLGSVGIVTSIATLMLSFIGAGQATPERLLVLVVGVVILAGLSQSQAINRLLTPIIERVLARYTTLDLRDYADLLHLRDDYR
;
A
#
# COMPACT_ATOMS: atom_id res chain seq x y z
N MET A 1 4.33 19.84 -17.93
CA MET A 1 5.44 19.03 -17.37
C MET A 1 5.32 18.84 -15.87
N VAL A 2 5.21 19.89 -15.06
CA VAL A 2 5.05 19.75 -13.60
C VAL A 2 3.91 18.79 -13.22
N ALA A 3 2.72 18.96 -13.79
CA ALA A 3 1.59 18.07 -13.49
C ALA A 3 1.85 16.58 -13.86
N VAL A 4 2.51 16.31 -14.99
CA VAL A 4 2.91 14.94 -15.38
C VAL A 4 3.89 14.35 -14.35
N MET A 5 4.90 15.14 -13.94
CA MET A 5 5.86 14.71 -12.93
C MET A 5 5.19 14.46 -11.58
N SER A 6 4.28 15.35 -11.16
CA SER A 6 3.48 15.17 -9.95
C SER A 6 2.67 13.88 -10.00
N LEU A 7 2.07 13.54 -11.14
CA LEU A 7 1.32 12.30 -11.30
C LEU A 7 2.21 11.06 -11.19
N LEU A 8 3.41 11.08 -11.79
CA LEU A 8 4.38 10.00 -11.64
C LEU A 8 4.83 9.83 -10.19
N VAL A 9 5.00 10.93 -9.45
CA VAL A 9 5.30 10.90 -8.01
C VAL A 9 4.14 10.29 -7.23
N VAL A 10 2.90 10.69 -7.49
CA VAL A 10 1.71 10.11 -6.83
C VAL A 10 1.61 8.60 -7.12
N PHE A 11 1.91 8.18 -8.35
CA PHE A 11 1.92 6.77 -8.73
C PHE A 11 3.03 6.00 -7.99
N ALA A 12 4.26 6.53 -7.96
CA ALA A 12 5.37 5.93 -7.23
C ALA A 12 5.08 5.81 -5.72
N LEU A 13 4.49 6.85 -5.12
CA LEU A 13 4.07 6.83 -3.71
C LEU A 13 2.97 5.79 -3.46
N SER A 14 2.01 5.68 -4.37
CA SER A 14 0.94 4.67 -4.28
C SER A 14 1.51 3.25 -4.26
N LEU A 15 2.45 2.94 -5.16
CA LEU A 15 3.15 1.65 -5.18
C LEU A 15 3.93 1.40 -3.88
N LEU A 16 4.61 2.43 -3.37
CA LEU A 16 5.34 2.34 -2.10
C LEU A 16 4.40 2.08 -0.92
N VAL A 17 3.25 2.75 -0.85
CA VAL A 17 2.24 2.55 0.21
C VAL A 17 1.72 1.11 0.18
N VAL A 18 1.38 0.58 -1.00
CA VAL A 18 0.97 -0.83 -1.15
C VAL A 18 2.07 -1.78 -0.68
N ARG A 19 3.33 -1.50 -1.02
CA ARG A 19 4.47 -2.33 -0.59
C ARG A 19 4.66 -2.30 0.93
N VAL A 20 4.57 -1.12 1.54
CA VAL A 20 4.65 -0.96 3.00
C VAL A 20 3.52 -1.71 3.69
N GLY A 21 2.29 -1.63 3.17
CA GLY A 21 1.16 -2.39 3.68
C GLY A 21 1.36 -3.91 3.61
N SER A 22 1.93 -4.40 2.52
CA SER A 22 2.24 -5.83 2.38
C SER A 22 3.26 -6.28 3.43
N ILE A 23 4.36 -5.54 3.59
CA ILE A 23 5.38 -5.88 4.59
C ILE A 23 4.80 -5.80 6.01
N ALA A 24 3.96 -4.80 6.30
CA ALA A 24 3.25 -4.71 7.57
C ALA A 24 2.41 -5.97 7.84
N PHE A 25 1.65 -6.43 6.85
CA PHE A 25 0.87 -7.66 6.96
C PHE A 25 1.77 -8.90 7.17
N GLN A 26 2.88 -9.02 6.44
CA GLN A 26 3.84 -10.11 6.63
C GLN A 26 4.46 -10.11 8.04
N MET A 27 4.81 -8.94 8.58
CA MET A 27 5.32 -8.79 9.94
C MET A 27 4.31 -9.22 11.01
N THR A 28 3.01 -9.22 10.69
CA THR A 28 1.97 -9.77 11.58
C THR A 28 1.75 -11.28 11.42
N GLY A 29 2.46 -11.96 10.51
CA GLY A 29 2.39 -13.40 10.30
C GLY A 29 1.52 -13.88 9.12
N LEU A 30 1.12 -12.99 8.21
CA LEU A 30 0.48 -13.41 6.95
C LEU A 30 1.54 -13.91 5.96
N SER A 31 1.18 -14.90 5.13
CA SER A 31 2.05 -15.35 4.03
C SER A 31 2.28 -14.20 3.04
N GLU A 32 3.42 -14.23 2.35
CA GLU A 32 3.78 -13.18 1.39
C GLU A 32 2.70 -12.98 0.31
N GLU A 33 2.14 -14.07 -0.20
CA GLU A 33 1.09 -14.03 -1.24
C GLU A 33 -0.19 -13.36 -0.74
N VAL A 34 -0.69 -13.76 0.44
CA VAL A 34 -1.88 -13.16 1.06
C VAL A 34 -1.61 -11.70 1.41
N ALA A 35 -0.46 -11.38 2.00
CA ALA A 35 -0.13 -10.01 2.39
C ALA A 35 -0.03 -9.06 1.18
N ASN A 36 0.60 -9.50 0.08
CA ASN A 36 0.68 -8.73 -1.17
C ASN A 36 -0.72 -8.47 -1.73
N PHE A 37 -1.55 -9.50 -1.84
CA PHE A 37 -2.89 -9.39 -2.39
C PHE A 37 -3.81 -8.53 -1.50
N GLN A 38 -3.80 -8.75 -0.18
CA GLN A 38 -4.63 -8.00 0.76
C GLN A 38 -4.22 -6.52 0.83
N SER A 39 -2.92 -6.21 0.75
CA SER A 39 -2.47 -4.81 0.68
C SER A 39 -2.94 -4.10 -0.58
N LEU A 40 -2.85 -4.77 -1.74
CA LEU A 40 -3.32 -4.25 -3.02
C LEU A 40 -4.85 -4.08 -3.04
N SER A 41 -5.58 -5.08 -2.53
CA SER A 41 -7.04 -5.06 -2.44
C SER A 41 -7.52 -3.93 -1.51
N ALA A 42 -6.89 -3.78 -0.34
CA ALA A 42 -7.21 -2.72 0.60
C ALA A 42 -6.91 -1.33 0.01
N PHE A 43 -5.76 -1.13 -0.63
CA PHE A 43 -5.43 0.15 -1.24
C PHE A 43 -6.31 0.49 -2.45
N SER A 44 -6.68 -0.49 -3.27
CA SER A 44 -7.58 -0.24 -4.41
C SER A 44 -9.04 -0.07 -3.99
N GLY A 45 -9.41 -0.53 -2.80
CA GLY A 45 -10.80 -0.55 -2.33
C GLY A 45 -11.65 -1.65 -2.99
N ALA A 46 -11.03 -2.65 -3.61
CA ALA A 46 -11.75 -3.75 -4.25
C ALA A 46 -12.55 -4.57 -3.23
N GLY A 47 -11.86 -5.10 -2.20
CA GLY A 47 -12.47 -5.94 -1.17
C GLY A 47 -12.91 -7.32 -1.70
N PHE A 48 -12.65 -8.37 -0.93
CA PHE A 48 -13.11 -9.73 -1.25
C PHE A 48 -13.58 -10.44 0.02
N THR A 49 -14.61 -11.26 -0.09
CA THR A 49 -15.14 -12.06 1.02
C THR A 49 -14.52 -13.45 0.99
N THR A 50 -13.26 -13.56 1.41
CA THR A 50 -12.53 -14.83 1.51
C THR A 50 -12.13 -15.12 2.95
N SER A 51 -11.90 -16.40 3.27
CA SER A 51 -11.35 -16.81 4.57
C SER A 51 -10.02 -16.12 4.88
N GLU A 52 -9.19 -15.86 3.87
CA GLU A 52 -7.95 -15.10 3.99
C GLU A 52 -8.22 -13.65 4.40
N ALA A 53 -9.23 -13.00 3.83
CA ALA A 53 -9.60 -11.62 4.18
C ALA A 53 -10.11 -11.53 5.63
N GLU A 54 -10.78 -12.56 6.15
CA GLU A 54 -11.20 -12.61 7.56
C GLU A 54 -10.01 -12.55 8.52
N THR A 55 -8.86 -13.15 8.16
CA THR A 55 -7.65 -13.11 9.00
C THR A 55 -7.07 -11.69 9.19
N VAL A 56 -7.40 -10.75 8.29
CA VAL A 56 -7.04 -9.34 8.42
C VAL A 56 -7.92 -8.66 9.47
N LEU A 57 -9.17 -9.09 9.62
CA LEU A 57 -10.15 -8.51 10.53
C LEU A 57 -10.02 -9.02 11.96
N THR A 58 -9.51 -10.25 12.16
CA THR A 58 -9.34 -10.87 13.49
C THR A 58 -8.26 -10.22 14.33
N ASN A 59 -7.25 -9.61 13.70
CA ASN A 59 -6.16 -8.93 14.41
C ASN A 59 -6.35 -7.39 14.37
N PRO A 60 -6.45 -6.70 15.53
CA PRO A 60 -6.65 -5.25 15.58
C PRO A 60 -5.58 -4.43 14.85
N ALA A 61 -4.31 -4.89 14.85
CA ALA A 61 -3.21 -4.21 14.16
C ALA A 61 -3.36 -4.33 12.64
N ARG A 62 -3.67 -5.53 12.13
CA ARG A 62 -3.94 -5.76 10.70
C ARG A 62 -5.12 -4.90 10.23
N ARG A 63 -6.19 -4.83 11.02
CA ARG A 63 -7.36 -3.99 10.72
C ARG A 63 -7.00 -2.49 10.62
N ARG A 64 -6.11 -1.99 11.49
CA ARG A 64 -5.63 -0.60 11.42
C ARG A 64 -4.83 -0.33 10.14
N VAL A 65 -3.95 -1.27 9.75
CA VAL A 65 -3.19 -1.18 8.49
C VAL A 65 -4.14 -1.17 7.30
N ALA A 66 -5.08 -2.11 7.23
CA ALA A 66 -6.09 -2.17 6.18
C ALA A 66 -6.89 -0.86 6.07
N ALA A 67 -7.38 -0.33 7.19
CA ALA A 67 -8.14 0.92 7.23
C ALA A 67 -7.32 2.14 6.79
N LEU A 68 -6.00 2.14 7.01
CA LEU A 68 -5.11 3.19 6.51
C LEU A 68 -4.91 3.06 4.99
N LEU A 69 -4.67 1.85 4.49
CA LEU A 69 -4.52 1.58 3.05
C LEU A 69 -5.77 2.00 2.26
N ILE A 70 -6.96 1.66 2.75
CA ILE A 70 -8.23 2.05 2.11
C ILE A 70 -8.34 3.58 2.00
N ARG A 71 -8.08 4.31 3.09
CA ARG A 71 -8.15 5.78 3.11
C ARG A 71 -7.11 6.40 2.17
N LEU A 72 -5.87 5.94 2.21
CA LEU A 72 -4.81 6.43 1.32
C LEU A 72 -5.11 6.15 -0.15
N GLY A 73 -5.67 4.98 -0.43
CA GLY A 73 -6.14 4.59 -1.76
C GLY A 73 -7.14 5.57 -2.34
N SER A 74 -8.21 5.88 -1.58
CA SER A 74 -9.24 6.83 -2.01
C SER A 74 -8.66 8.23 -2.27
N VAL A 75 -7.80 8.72 -1.37
CA VAL A 75 -7.12 10.03 -1.53
C VAL A 75 -6.20 10.04 -2.74
N GLY A 76 -5.46 8.94 -2.95
CA GLY A 76 -4.53 8.77 -4.07
C GLY A 76 -5.25 8.83 -5.42
N ILE A 77 -6.40 8.16 -5.55
CA ILE A 77 -7.22 8.20 -6.77
C ILE A 77 -7.70 9.61 -7.07
N VAL A 78 -8.31 10.29 -6.09
CA VAL A 78 -8.81 11.67 -6.27
C VAL A 78 -7.68 12.63 -6.68
N THR A 79 -6.54 12.55 -6.01
CA THR A 79 -5.36 13.39 -6.32
C THR A 79 -4.81 13.11 -7.72
N SER A 80 -4.77 11.84 -8.12
CA SER A 80 -4.29 11.42 -9.45
C SER A 80 -5.20 11.94 -10.55
N ILE A 81 -6.52 11.81 -10.39
CA ILE A 81 -7.50 12.32 -11.36
C ILE A 81 -7.39 13.84 -11.47
N ALA A 82 -7.34 14.56 -10.35
CA ALA A 82 -7.19 16.02 -10.36
C ALA A 82 -5.90 16.46 -11.09
N THR A 83 -4.80 15.77 -10.84
CA THR A 83 -3.50 16.06 -11.47
C THR A 83 -3.50 15.73 -12.97
N LEU A 84 -4.14 14.62 -13.37
CA LEU A 84 -4.35 14.26 -14.77
C LEU A 84 -5.15 15.34 -15.50
N MET A 85 -6.29 15.75 -14.94
CA MET A 85 -7.12 16.80 -15.53
C MET A 85 -6.34 18.10 -15.67
N LEU A 86 -5.59 18.51 -14.64
CA LEU A 86 -4.75 19.71 -14.72
C LEU A 86 -3.66 19.59 -15.80
N SER A 87 -3.09 18.40 -15.99
CA SER A 87 -2.02 18.16 -16.96
C SER A 87 -2.48 18.25 -18.43
N PHE A 88 -3.70 17.79 -18.71
CA PHE A 88 -4.20 17.61 -20.08
C PHE A 88 -5.30 18.60 -20.47
N ILE A 89 -6.16 19.00 -19.54
CA ILE A 89 -7.27 19.95 -19.79
C ILE A 89 -6.79 21.39 -19.56
N GLY A 90 -6.04 21.63 -18.48
CA GLY A 90 -5.59 22.98 -18.10
C GLY A 90 -4.57 23.62 -19.05
N ALA A 91 -3.95 22.85 -19.95
CA ALA A 91 -2.83 23.32 -20.78
C ALA A 91 -3.20 23.60 -22.26
N GLY A 92 -4.48 23.55 -22.62
CA GLY A 92 -4.97 23.94 -23.95
C GLY A 92 -4.69 22.93 -25.08
N GLN A 93 -3.61 22.14 -25.02
CA GLN A 93 -3.35 21.00 -25.90
C GLN A 93 -2.55 19.89 -25.19
N ALA A 94 -2.97 18.64 -25.36
CA ALA A 94 -2.21 17.47 -24.98
C ALA A 94 -1.04 17.31 -25.95
N THR A 95 0.16 17.74 -25.55
CA THR A 95 1.33 17.58 -26.41
C THR A 95 1.84 16.14 -26.39
N PRO A 96 2.22 15.56 -27.55
CA PRO A 96 2.68 14.17 -27.63
C PRO A 96 3.82 13.84 -26.66
N GLU A 97 4.71 14.80 -26.38
CA GLU A 97 5.81 14.58 -25.45
C GLU A 97 5.32 14.32 -24.01
N ARG A 98 4.21 14.92 -23.57
CA ARG A 98 3.66 14.70 -22.22
C ARG A 98 3.11 13.29 -22.08
N LEU A 99 2.41 12.83 -23.12
CA LEU A 99 1.85 11.48 -23.16
C LEU A 99 2.99 10.45 -23.16
N LEU A 100 4.03 10.68 -23.97
CA LEU A 100 5.20 9.80 -24.03
C LEU A 100 5.89 9.70 -22.67
N VAL A 101 6.19 10.83 -22.02
CA VAL A 101 6.82 10.86 -20.69
C VAL A 101 5.96 10.14 -19.66
N LEU A 102 4.63 10.34 -19.69
CA LEU A 102 3.71 9.67 -18.77
C LEU A 102 3.74 8.15 -18.96
N VAL A 103 3.57 7.68 -20.19
CA VAL A 103 3.53 6.23 -20.50
C VAL A 103 4.85 5.57 -20.15
N VAL A 104 5.98 6.15 -20.58
CA VAL A 104 7.31 5.64 -20.26
C VAL A 104 7.55 5.64 -18.76
N GLY A 105 7.19 6.71 -18.06
CA GLY A 105 7.32 6.81 -16.61
C GLY A 105 6.51 5.75 -15.86
N VAL A 106 5.25 5.52 -16.26
CA VAL A 106 4.39 4.48 -15.67
C VAL A 106 4.96 3.09 -15.92
N VAL A 107 5.40 2.79 -17.15
CA VAL A 107 6.00 1.49 -17.50
C VAL A 107 7.27 1.24 -16.68
N ILE A 108 8.14 2.25 -16.55
CA ILE A 108 9.35 2.16 -15.73
C ILE A 108 8.96 1.89 -14.27
N LEU A 109 8.04 2.66 -13.69
CA LEU A 109 7.63 2.48 -12.29
C LEU A 109 6.98 1.11 -12.04
N ALA A 110 6.13 0.63 -12.95
CA ALA A 110 5.51 -0.69 -12.85
C ALA A 110 6.55 -1.82 -13.00
N GLY A 111 7.53 -1.66 -13.88
CA GLY A 111 8.65 -2.61 -14.01
C GLY A 111 9.54 -2.63 -12.77
N LEU A 112 9.86 -1.45 -12.23
CA LEU A 112 10.65 -1.31 -10.99
C LEU A 112 9.91 -1.93 -9.79
N SER A 113 8.59 -1.74 -9.69
CA SER A 113 7.78 -2.33 -8.62
C SER A 113 7.75 -3.85 -8.63
N GLN A 114 7.98 -4.49 -9.78
CA GLN A 114 8.03 -5.95 -9.91
C GLN A 114 9.45 -6.51 -9.80
N SER A 115 10.47 -5.65 -9.76
CA SER A 115 11.86 -6.08 -9.72
C SER A 115 12.23 -6.68 -8.36
N GLN A 116 12.75 -7.90 -8.38
CA GLN A 116 13.25 -8.59 -7.18
C GLN A 116 14.39 -7.82 -6.50
N ALA A 117 15.20 -7.08 -7.26
CA ALA A 117 16.30 -6.28 -6.73
C ALA A 117 15.78 -5.15 -5.82
N ILE A 118 14.73 -4.47 -6.27
CA ILE A 118 14.08 -3.40 -5.50
C ILE A 118 13.39 -3.98 -4.27
N ASN A 119 12.72 -5.13 -4.43
CA ASN A 119 12.09 -5.81 -3.30
C ASN A 119 13.13 -6.15 -2.22
N ARG A 120 14.28 -6.71 -2.60
CA ARG A 120 15.34 -7.06 -1.65
C ARG A 120 15.98 -5.84 -0.97
N LEU A 121 16.03 -4.70 -1.66
CA LEU A 121 16.58 -3.45 -1.11
C LEU A 121 15.60 -2.75 -0.16
N LEU A 122 14.32 -2.65 -0.57
CA LEU A 122 13.32 -1.89 0.16
C LEU A 122 12.78 -2.63 1.39
N THR A 123 12.64 -3.97 1.33
CA THR A 123 12.11 -4.75 2.45
C THR A 123 12.81 -4.46 3.79
N PRO A 124 14.15 -4.59 3.93
CA PRO A 124 14.81 -4.36 5.22
C PRO A 124 14.72 -2.90 5.69
N ILE A 125 14.58 -1.95 4.76
CA ILE A 125 14.41 -0.53 5.11
C ILE A 125 13.01 -0.32 5.70
N ILE A 126 11.99 -0.84 5.03
CA ILE A 126 10.59 -0.74 5.44
C ILE A 126 10.40 -1.43 6.80
N GLU A 127 10.93 -2.65 6.98
CA GLU A 127 10.86 -3.39 8.25
C GLU A 127 11.45 -2.60 9.41
N ARG A 128 12.65 -2.00 9.24
CA ARG A 128 13.29 -1.18 10.28
C ARG A 128 12.49 0.06 10.63
N VAL A 129 11.93 0.73 9.63
CA VAL A 129 11.09 1.91 9.83
C VAL A 129 9.82 1.52 10.56
N LEU A 130 9.15 0.44 10.15
CA LEU A 130 7.93 -0.03 10.81
C LEU A 130 8.20 -0.47 12.24
N ALA A 131 9.25 -1.24 12.48
CA ALA A 131 9.63 -1.68 13.82
C ALA A 131 9.97 -0.51 14.77
N ARG A 132 10.46 0.61 14.23
CA ARG A 132 10.80 1.81 15.01
C ARG A 132 9.59 2.68 15.33
N TYR A 133 8.69 2.87 14.36
CA TYR A 133 7.59 3.84 14.48
C TYR A 133 6.24 3.20 14.80
N THR A 134 6.09 1.91 14.57
CA THR A 134 4.85 1.18 14.82
C THR A 134 5.06 0.22 15.97
N THR A 135 4.43 0.49 17.11
CA THR A 135 4.15 -0.53 18.12
C THR A 135 3.10 -1.45 17.53
N LEU A 136 3.52 -2.34 16.63
CA LEU A 136 2.74 -3.54 16.32
C LEU A 136 2.73 -4.30 17.64
N ASP A 137 1.65 -4.11 18.39
CA ASP A 137 1.40 -4.72 19.68
C ASP A 137 1.22 -6.23 19.45
N LEU A 138 2.34 -6.88 19.22
CA LEU A 138 2.50 -8.23 18.68
C LEU A 138 2.37 -9.28 19.79
N ARG A 139 2.04 -8.90 21.03
CA ARG A 139 2.21 -9.81 22.17
C ARG A 139 1.15 -9.91 23.24
N ASP A 140 0.17 -9.00 23.36
CA ASP A 140 -0.62 -8.99 24.61
C ASP A 140 -2.14 -9.14 24.44
N TYR A 141 -2.58 -9.95 23.47
CA TYR A 141 -3.99 -10.39 23.42
C TYR A 141 -4.16 -11.88 23.73
N ALA A 142 -3.17 -12.72 23.41
CA ALA A 142 -3.17 -14.13 23.79
C ALA A 142 -2.86 -14.31 25.28
N ASP A 143 -1.94 -13.52 25.85
CA ASP A 143 -1.62 -13.55 27.28
C ASP A 143 -2.77 -13.03 28.15
N LEU A 144 -3.55 -12.04 27.66
CA LEU A 144 -4.78 -11.58 28.34
C LEU A 144 -5.94 -12.58 28.23
N LEU A 145 -5.99 -13.44 27.19
CA LEU A 145 -7.00 -14.50 27.08
C LEU A 145 -6.65 -15.71 27.95
N HIS A 146 -5.38 -16.08 28.05
CA HIS A 146 -4.93 -17.19 28.89
C HIS A 146 -5.06 -16.92 30.40
N LEU A 147 -5.20 -15.67 30.82
CA LEU A 147 -5.48 -15.31 32.22
C LEU A 147 -6.96 -15.41 32.61
N ARG A 148 -7.87 -15.65 31.63
CA ARG A 148 -9.32 -15.71 31.90
C ARG A 148 -9.91 -17.12 31.89
N ASP A 149 -9.18 -18.12 31.39
CA ASP A 149 -9.58 -19.53 31.47
C ASP A 149 -9.15 -20.19 32.80
N ASP A 150 -8.40 -19.48 33.65
CA ASP A 150 -7.91 -20.00 34.94
C ASP A 150 -8.66 -19.43 36.18
N TYR A 151 -9.80 -18.78 35.97
CA TYR A 151 -10.71 -18.36 37.05
C TYR A 151 -12.05 -19.09 36.97
N ARG A 152 -12.06 -20.28 37.60
CA ARG A 152 -13.18 -21.05 38.18
C ARG A 152 -14.50 -21.11 37.41
#